data_AF-A0A1W9J5Y7-F1
#
_entry.id   AF-A0A1W9J5Y7-F1
#
_cell.length_a   1.000
_cell.length_b   1.000
_cell.length_c   1.000
_cell.angle_alpha   90.00
_cell.angle_beta   90.00
_cell.angle_gamma   90.00
#
_symmetry.space_group_name_H-M   'P 1'
#
loop_
_entity.id
_entity.type
_entity.pdbx_description
1 polymer ?
#
loop_
_entity_poly.entity_id
_entity_poly.type
_entity_poly.pdbx_seq_one_letter_code
_entity_poly.pdbx_strand_id
1 'polypeptide(L)'
;MARALFGLVIGVAVGVALGGCTGGGGGESVPPAAQAPAATASLTFQWDPVAVSDLAGYKIYRSTTAGTYGSPIATLSASTTTYQMTNLTKGVTYFFAVSAYDANGNESPFSNEQSRTIP
;
A
#
# COMPACT_ATOMS: atom_id res chain seq x y z
N MET A 1 24.44 13.13 5.58
CA MET A 1 22.96 13.12 5.52
C MET A 1 22.56 12.26 4.34
N ALA A 2 21.97 11.08 4.58
CA ALA A 2 21.64 10.13 3.53
C ALA A 2 20.53 10.72 2.63
N ARG A 3 20.89 11.04 1.38
CA ARG A 3 19.97 11.55 0.37
C ARG A 3 19.22 10.35 -0.19
N ALA A 4 17.95 10.23 0.15
CA ALA A 4 17.12 9.16 -0.32
C ALA A 4 16.56 9.54 -1.70
N LEU A 5 17.33 9.26 -2.75
CA LEU A 5 16.90 9.36 -4.15
C LEU A 5 16.14 8.08 -4.48
N PHE A 6 14.84 8.05 -4.17
CA PHE A 6 13.98 6.91 -4.47
C PHE A 6 13.40 7.05 -5.88
N GLY A 7 13.59 6.04 -6.72
CA GLY A 7 12.74 5.79 -7.89
C GLY A 7 11.58 4.89 -7.47
N LEU A 8 10.44 5.47 -7.06
CA LEU A 8 9.24 4.68 -6.78
C LEU A 8 8.50 4.37 -8.09
N VAL A 9 8.53 3.10 -8.52
CA VAL A 9 7.85 2.63 -9.75
C VAL A 9 6.60 1.85 -9.36
N ILE A 10 5.44 2.51 -9.40
CA ILE A 10 4.18 1.85 -9.05
C ILE A 10 3.66 1.05 -10.25
N GLY A 11 3.75 -0.29 -10.16
CA GLY A 11 3.20 -1.24 -11.11
C GLY A 11 1.74 -1.59 -10.79
N VAL A 12 0.79 -0.97 -11.48
CA VAL A 12 -0.64 -1.26 -11.28
C VAL A 12 -1.00 -2.61 -11.87
N ALA A 13 -1.39 -3.56 -11.01
CA ALA A 13 -2.08 -4.78 -11.40
C ALA A 13 -3.38 -4.88 -10.60
N VAL A 14 -4.49 -4.40 -11.18
CA VAL A 14 -5.81 -4.45 -10.54
C VAL A 14 -6.39 -5.85 -10.69
N GLY A 15 -6.27 -6.66 -9.63
CA GLY A 15 -7.07 -7.87 -9.50
C GLY A 15 -8.47 -7.49 -9.03
N VAL A 16 -9.48 -7.56 -9.90
CA VAL A 16 -10.88 -7.39 -9.49
C VAL A 16 -11.34 -8.70 -8.88
N ALA A 17 -11.49 -8.74 -7.55
CA ALA A 17 -12.23 -9.82 -6.91
C ALA A 17 -13.73 -9.61 -7.22
N LEU A 18 -14.23 -10.32 -8.24
CA LEU A 18 -15.66 -10.44 -8.47
C LEU A 18 -16.24 -11.30 -7.35
N GLY A 19 -16.74 -10.66 -6.29
CA GLY A 19 -17.53 -11.33 -5.28
C GLY A 19 -18.81 -11.85 -5.91
N GLY A 20 -18.82 -13.14 -6.28
CA GLY A 20 -20.02 -13.84 -6.71
C GLY A 20 -20.97 -14.01 -5.54
N CYS A 21 -22.09 -13.29 -5.54
CA CYS A 21 -23.21 -13.57 -4.67
C CYS A 21 -24.03 -14.73 -5.25
N THR A 22 -23.77 -15.97 -4.81
CA THR A 22 -24.73 -17.06 -5.03
C THR A 22 -25.86 -16.88 -4.04
N GLY A 23 -26.98 -16.30 -4.49
CA GLY A 23 -28.19 -16.14 -3.69
C GLY A 23 -28.81 -17.49 -3.34
N GLY A 24 -29.00 -17.75 -2.05
CA GLY A 24 -29.84 -18.82 -1.51
C GLY A 24 -30.80 -18.20 -0.50
N GLY A 25 -32.09 -18.21 -0.81
CA GLY A 25 -33.13 -17.50 -0.08
C GLY A 25 -33.56 -18.16 1.23
N GLY A 26 -34.33 -17.39 2.00
CA GLY A 26 -35.21 -17.88 3.04
C GLY A 26 -34.97 -17.27 4.42
N GLY A 27 -35.82 -16.31 4.78
CA GLY A 27 -36.28 -16.11 6.15
C GLY A 27 -35.38 -15.32 7.12
N GLU A 28 -36.04 -14.39 7.82
CA GLU A 28 -35.69 -13.82 9.12
C GLU A 28 -34.46 -12.90 9.28
N SER A 29 -34.76 -11.74 9.90
CA SER A 29 -33.86 -10.71 10.48
C SER A 29 -32.97 -9.94 9.52
N VAL A 30 -33.28 -8.65 9.32
CA VAL A 30 -32.47 -7.68 8.57
C VAL A 30 -31.06 -7.61 9.19
N PRO A 31 -30.02 -8.17 8.55
CA PRO A 31 -28.65 -7.93 8.95
C PRO A 31 -28.32 -6.47 8.58
N PRO A 32 -27.48 -5.75 9.33
CA PRO A 32 -27.02 -4.44 8.87
C PRO A 32 -26.42 -4.64 7.48
N ALA A 33 -26.96 -3.91 6.51
CA ALA A 33 -26.67 -4.04 5.08
C ALA A 33 -25.22 -4.46 4.89
N ALA A 34 -25.01 -5.72 4.49
CA ALA A 34 -23.70 -6.22 4.13
C ALA A 34 -23.18 -5.25 3.08
N GLN A 35 -22.22 -4.40 3.49
CA GLN A 35 -21.51 -3.52 2.57
C GLN A 35 -21.06 -4.45 1.46
N ALA A 36 -21.63 -4.29 0.26
CA ALA A 36 -21.16 -5.01 -0.92
C ALA A 36 -19.63 -4.97 -0.86
N PRO A 37 -18.91 -6.11 -0.92
CA PRO A 37 -17.48 -6.12 -0.69
C PRO A 37 -16.89 -5.06 -1.61
N ALA A 38 -16.46 -3.94 -0.99
CA ALA A 38 -16.15 -2.72 -1.73
C ALA A 38 -15.09 -3.13 -2.72
N ALA A 39 -15.41 -3.15 -4.02
CA ALA A 39 -14.65 -3.89 -5.03
C ALA A 39 -13.15 -3.75 -4.77
N THR A 40 -12.54 -4.75 -4.11
CA THR A 40 -11.23 -4.55 -3.51
C THR A 40 -10.23 -4.68 -4.64
N ALA A 41 -9.56 -3.59 -4.97
CA ALA A 41 -8.45 -3.63 -5.89
C ALA A 41 -7.18 -4.05 -5.14
N SER A 42 -6.27 -4.65 -5.90
CA SER A 42 -4.89 -4.83 -5.51
C SER A 42 -3.98 -3.90 -6.32
N LEU A 43 -2.84 -3.56 -5.75
CA LEU A 43 -1.84 -2.70 -6.35
C LEU A 43 -0.46 -3.19 -5.94
N THR A 44 0.41 -3.43 -6.92
CA THR A 44 1.78 -3.88 -6.65
C THR A 44 2.73 -2.69 -6.70
N PHE A 45 3.37 -2.44 -5.58
CA PHE A 45 4.41 -1.43 -5.45
C PHE A 45 5.75 -2.06 -5.70
N GLN A 46 6.59 -1.40 -6.49
CA GLN A 46 7.98 -1.75 -6.66
C GLN A 46 8.83 -0.48 -6.56
N TRP A 47 10.01 -0.58 -5.99
CA TRP A 47 10.95 0.53 -5.93
C TRP A 47 12.37 0.03 -6.16
N ASP A 48 13.24 0.92 -6.59
CA ASP A 48 14.65 0.58 -6.75
C ASP A 48 15.30 0.29 -5.38
N PRO A 49 16.09 -0.80 -5.25
CA PRO A 49 16.82 -1.08 -4.03
C PRO A 49 17.82 0.02 -3.73
N VAL A 50 17.91 0.42 -2.47
CA VAL A 50 18.91 1.35 -1.98
C VAL A 50 20.14 0.57 -1.53
N ALA A 51 21.28 0.84 -2.17
CA ALA A 51 22.57 0.29 -1.77
C ALA A 51 23.17 1.12 -0.61
N VAL A 52 22.64 0.95 0.60
CA VAL A 52 23.25 1.47 1.82
C VAL A 52 23.69 0.30 2.70
N SER A 53 24.91 0.40 3.24
CA SER A 53 25.57 -0.64 4.05
C SER A 53 24.75 -1.03 5.28
N ASP A 54 24.05 -0.06 5.85
CA ASP A 54 23.36 -0.19 7.13
C ASP A 54 21.85 -0.41 6.96
N LEU A 55 21.37 -0.71 5.74
CA LEU A 55 19.96 -0.91 5.45
C LEU A 55 19.41 -2.13 6.23
N ALA A 56 18.49 -1.90 7.15
CA ALA A 56 17.71 -2.99 7.75
C ALA A 56 16.46 -3.29 6.92
N GLY A 57 15.82 -2.26 6.38
CA GLY A 57 14.70 -2.46 5.47
C GLY A 57 13.92 -1.21 5.11
N TYR A 58 12.68 -1.43 4.68
CA TYR A 58 11.79 -0.39 4.18
C TYR A 58 10.48 -0.37 4.94
N LYS A 59 9.95 0.82 5.18
CA LYS A 59 8.60 1.03 5.70
C LYS A 59 7.76 1.68 4.62
N ILE A 60 6.59 1.10 4.38
CA ILE A 60 5.64 1.59 3.39
C ILE A 60 4.56 2.37 4.11
N TYR A 61 4.29 3.55 3.59
CA TYR A 61 3.25 4.44 4.07
C TYR A 61 2.18 4.61 3.01
N ARG A 62 0.94 4.62 3.48
CA ARG A 62 -0.23 4.91 2.66
C ARG A 62 -1.08 5.93 3.38
N SER A 63 -1.54 6.92 2.63
CA SER A 63 -2.55 7.87 3.07
C SER A 63 -3.58 8.12 1.99
N THR A 64 -4.74 8.64 2.37
CA THR A 64 -5.72 9.24 1.45
C THR A 64 -5.58 10.75 1.38
N THR A 65 -4.65 11.33 2.15
CA THR A 65 -4.37 12.76 2.22
C THR A 65 -2.90 13.02 1.87
N ALA A 66 -2.66 13.92 0.92
CA ALA A 66 -1.33 14.30 0.50
C ALA A 66 -0.50 14.84 1.67
N GLY A 67 0.77 14.45 1.74
CA GLY A 67 1.73 14.95 2.73
C GLY A 67 1.48 14.53 4.19
N THR A 68 0.42 13.77 4.47
CA THR A 68 0.15 13.23 5.81
C THR A 68 0.26 11.73 5.77
N TYR A 69 1.40 11.19 6.17
CA TYR A 69 1.60 9.75 6.31
C TYR A 69 1.44 9.38 7.79
N GLY A 70 0.49 8.48 8.08
CA GLY A 70 0.29 7.95 9.43
C GLY A 70 1.32 6.86 9.76
N SER A 71 0.86 5.80 10.42
CA SER A 71 1.69 4.62 10.67
C SER A 71 2.04 3.88 9.38
N PRO A 72 3.21 3.22 9.32
CA PRO A 72 3.53 2.36 8.20
C PRO A 72 2.53 1.22 8.13
N ILE A 73 2.03 0.95 6.93
CA ILE A 73 1.12 -0.17 6.65
C ILE A 73 1.87 -1.49 6.53
N ALA A 74 3.17 -1.44 6.24
CA ALA A 74 4.03 -2.59 6.10
C ALA A 74 5.48 -2.22 6.41
N THR A 75 6.18 -3.15 7.03
CA THR A 75 7.64 -3.08 7.23
C THR A 75 8.25 -4.30 6.57
N LEU A 76 9.23 -4.06 5.71
CA LEU A 76 9.86 -5.04 4.86
C LEU A 76 11.36 -5.08 5.15
N SER A 77 11.99 -6.20 4.83
CA SER A 77 13.44 -6.36 4.90
C SER A 77 14.13 -5.61 3.76
N ALA A 78 15.42 -5.33 3.92
CA ALA A 78 16.28 -4.71 2.91
C ALA A 78 16.29 -5.46 1.56
N SER A 79 16.05 -6.77 1.58
CA SER A 79 15.99 -7.62 0.39
C SER A 79 14.68 -7.52 -0.38
N THR A 80 13.65 -6.88 0.20
CA THR A 80 12.32 -6.82 -0.37
C THR A 80 12.06 -5.44 -0.95
N THR A 81 11.96 -5.37 -2.27
CA THR A 81 11.69 -4.14 -3.03
C THR A 81 10.32 -4.13 -3.69
N THR A 82 9.48 -5.11 -3.36
CA THR A 82 8.16 -5.27 -3.94
C THR A 82 7.13 -5.52 -2.83
N TYR A 83 5.95 -4.92 -2.97
CA TYR A 83 4.87 -5.09 -2.01
C TYR A 83 3.52 -5.08 -2.71
N GLN A 84 2.74 -6.14 -2.52
CA GLN A 84 1.37 -6.17 -3.00
C GLN A 84 0.43 -5.62 -1.93
N MET A 85 -0.15 -4.47 -2.23
CA MET A 85 -1.23 -3.93 -1.43
C MET A 85 -2.56 -4.50 -1.89
N THR A 86 -3.36 -4.98 -0.96
CA THR A 86 -4.72 -5.45 -1.20
C THR A 86 -5.71 -4.59 -0.42
N ASN A 87 -7.01 -4.84 -0.58
CA ASN A 87 -8.07 -4.12 0.15
C ASN A 87 -8.09 -2.61 -0.16
N LEU A 88 -7.77 -2.24 -1.40
CA LEU A 88 -7.88 -0.85 -1.86
C LEU A 88 -9.26 -0.58 -2.44
N THR A 89 -9.81 0.58 -2.09
CA THR A 89 -11.11 1.04 -2.61
C THR A 89 -10.95 1.65 -4.00
N LYS A 90 -11.74 1.19 -4.96
CA LYS A 90 -11.83 1.80 -6.30
C LYS A 90 -12.38 3.22 -6.25
N GLY A 91 -11.91 4.08 -7.15
CA GLY A 91 -12.24 5.50 -7.21
C GLY A 91 -11.56 6.37 -6.15
N VAL A 92 -10.81 5.79 -5.21
CA VAL A 92 -10.09 6.54 -4.19
C VAL A 92 -8.66 6.82 -4.64
N THR A 93 -8.20 8.05 -4.42
CA THR A 93 -6.81 8.44 -4.62
C THR A 93 -6.04 8.19 -3.34
N TYR A 94 -4.99 7.38 -3.44
CA TYR A 94 -4.08 7.09 -2.36
C TYR A 94 -2.72 7.70 -2.64
N PHE A 95 -2.09 8.21 -1.59
CA PHE A 95 -0.74 8.76 -1.58
C PHE A 95 0.19 7.76 -0.91
N PHE A 96 1.28 7.44 -1.59
CA PHE A 96 2.25 6.45 -1.18
C PHE A 96 3.60 7.09 -0.95
N ALA A 97 4.24 6.70 0.14
CA ALA A 97 5.61 7.06 0.45
C ALA A 97 6.33 5.85 1.05
N VAL A 98 7.63 5.78 0.83
CA VAL A 98 8.49 4.74 1.40
C VAL A 98 9.60 5.43 2.17
N SER A 99 9.96 4.89 3.33
CA SER A 99 11.18 5.26 4.02
C SER A 99 12.06 4.03 4.20
N ALA A 100 13.37 4.25 4.28
CA ALA A 100 14.32 3.22 4.68
C ALA A 100 14.60 3.36 6.17
N TYR A 101 14.87 2.24 6.85
CA TYR A 101 15.38 2.26 8.22
C TYR A 101 16.65 1.44 8.33
N ASP A 102 17.55 1.87 9.21
CA ASP A 102 18.80 1.17 9.49
C ASP A 102 18.68 0.15 10.63
N ALA A 103 19.74 -0.64 10.85
CA ALA A 103 19.79 -1.64 11.92
C ALA A 103 19.70 -1.05 13.34
N ASN A 104 19.95 0.25 13.48
CA ASN A 104 19.81 1.01 14.72
C ASN A 104 18.39 1.57 14.90
N GLY A 105 17.51 1.39 13.92
CA GLY A 105 16.14 1.91 13.92
C GLY A 105 16.01 3.37 13.49
N ASN A 106 17.08 3.99 12.99
CA ASN A 106 17.00 5.33 12.42
C ASN A 106 16.29 5.26 11.07
N GLU A 107 15.32 6.14 10.89
CA GLU A 107 14.52 6.21 9.68
C GLU A 107 15.00 7.36 8.78
N SER A 108 15.06 7.08 7.48
CA SER A 108 15.37 8.08 6.47
C SER A 108 14.19 9.03 6.25
N PRO A 109 14.41 10.19 5.61
CA PRO A 109 13.32 10.96 5.03
C PRO A 109 12.47 10.09 4.09
N PHE A 110 11.18 10.45 3.97
CA PHE A 110 10.26 9.81 3.03
C PHE A 110 10.71 9.97 1.58
N SER A 111 10.31 9.02 0.75
CA SER A 111 10.44 9.10 -0.70
C SER A 111 9.62 10.22 -1.31
N ASN A 112 9.78 10.42 -2.61
CA ASN A 112 8.82 11.19 -3.37
C ASN A 112 7.42 10.60 -3.15
N GLU A 113 6.48 11.47 -2.81
CA GLU A 113 5.08 11.09 -2.78
C GLU A 113 4.65 10.62 -4.17
N GLN A 114 3.90 9.53 -4.20
CA GLN A 114 3.21 9.12 -5.41
C GLN A 114 1.72 8.99 -5.14
N SER A 115 0.94 9.78 -5.88
CA SER A 115 -0.51 9.67 -5.90
C SER A 115 -0.95 8.63 -6.95
N ARG A 116 -1.78 7.67 -6.54
CA ARG A 116 -2.43 6.72 -7.44
C ARG A 116 -3.91 6.62 -7.14
N THR A 117 -4.71 6.84 -8.17
CA THR A 117 -6.15 6.59 -8.16
C THR A 117 -6.40 5.17 -8.61
N ILE A 118 -7.18 4.43 -7.83
CA ILE A 118 -7.57 3.07 -8.15
C ILE A 118 -8.73 3.11 -9.15
N PRO A 119 -8.59 2.53 -10.36
CA PRO A 119 -9.65 2.50 -11.35
C PRO A 119 -10.76 1.49 -11.01
#